data_AF-M4BB51-F1
#
_entry.id   AF-M4BB51-F1
#
_cell.length_a   1.000
_cell.length_b   1.000
_cell.length_c   1.000
_cell.angle_alpha   90.00
_cell.angle_beta   90.00
_cell.angle_gamma   90.00
#
_symmetry.space_group_name_H-M   'P 1'
#
loop_
_entity.id
_entity.type
_entity.pdbx_description
1 polymer ?
#
loop_
_entity_poly.entity_id
_entity_poly.type
_entity_poly.pdbx_seq_one_letter_code
_entity_poly.pdbx_strand_id
1 'polypeptide(L)'
;MVIDDGGDADMSDGDTESVTSCPTDDSYYKTADNSEQVNNEASTSSGNNTGVTPYSFKQPEVQHMNRLLSWLLSAEEIKRRHEKDRYKKERGATEQRRQVAQEMRVRALTLRRLELKAMQLAQVDILRHMAVLHNARQLPDATFASAPQHRLKSTDWTKEERRSFAYILALHGAPRILAKCAVVGPGGRASLSELPFVTEHARGFSWETDSISWRNIVEWGNLNKTATLARTFYETKFAPKCREVARMRADPLGSDQRAVALGDLIGIEFVDAYEGVLAHGLKARNTAWVTMRRTQLLEDVLDILSNRRGALGNVLRSGKQGLVESMPVWWCPWIHDLGAFYGMARYGIYGWERIMLDRQLPFHRQAREHYIRTIFLEGTTTFCPLYRHHFETISQMNDWFVRVVNEFPSISVLERKVEMICAVILEEQGISTERYVEPEDRREFSLSPPGNCFEELIMARVKQEEELLPSIEPIFTNESPVGSGVGGPSDTLAVFLRESKSRRDVCLGAFEASNAIGSDAFVHVAKTGEAFAPAIKDQHDQQAGGDEEQKQVASSQIPIHMLVS
;
A
#
# COMPACT_ATOMS: atom_id res chain seq x y z
N MET A 1 22.54 49.05 19.86
CA MET A 1 21.26 49.75 20.13
C MET A 1 20.35 48.77 20.84
N VAL A 2 19.59 49.24 21.84
CA VAL A 2 18.74 48.40 22.71
C VAL A 2 17.35 49.03 22.77
N ILE A 3 16.36 48.26 22.30
CA ILE A 3 14.90 48.39 22.43
C ILE A 3 14.42 46.95 22.10
N ASP A 4 13.79 46.13 22.94
CA ASP A 4 13.27 46.30 24.32
C ASP A 4 12.03 47.19 24.45
N ASP A 5 10.84 46.61 24.21
CA ASP A 5 9.80 46.35 25.24
C ASP A 5 8.53 45.73 24.59
N GLY A 6 7.67 45.07 25.39
CA GLY A 6 6.22 45.01 25.13
C GLY A 6 5.56 43.65 24.90
N GLY A 7 5.01 43.06 25.96
CA GLY A 7 3.65 42.47 25.88
C GLY A 7 3.45 40.96 26.11
N ASP A 8 3.86 40.43 27.26
CA ASP A 8 3.24 39.19 27.77
C ASP A 8 1.76 39.45 28.14
N ALA A 9 0.90 38.47 27.83
CA ALA A 9 -0.54 38.51 28.14
C ALA A 9 -1.00 37.14 28.67
N ASP A 10 -0.69 36.89 29.94
CA ASP A 10 -1.19 35.72 30.67
C ASP A 10 -2.69 35.88 30.97
N MET A 11 -3.45 34.79 30.80
CA MET A 11 -4.90 34.71 30.97
C MET A 11 -5.29 33.27 31.35
N SER A 12 -4.83 32.81 32.51
CA SER A 12 -5.45 31.70 33.23
C SER A 12 -6.69 32.19 33.98
N ASP A 13 -7.85 31.54 33.73
CA ASP A 13 -8.78 31.02 34.75
C ASP A 13 -10.10 30.60 34.06
N GLY A 14 -10.65 29.45 34.47
CA GLY A 14 -11.78 28.85 33.76
C GLY A 14 -12.07 27.40 34.15
N ASP A 15 -12.09 27.10 35.46
CA ASP A 15 -12.32 25.76 35.97
C ASP A 15 -13.66 25.17 35.51
N THR A 16 -13.66 23.88 35.15
CA THR A 16 -14.90 23.09 35.10
C THR A 16 -14.61 21.62 35.38
N GLU A 17 -14.38 21.31 36.66
CA GLU A 17 -14.26 19.92 37.12
C GLU A 17 -15.54 19.11 36.82
N SER A 18 -15.38 17.89 36.29
CA SER A 18 -16.47 16.91 36.21
C SER A 18 -15.96 15.46 36.18
N VAL A 19 -15.01 15.17 37.09
CA VAL A 19 -14.51 13.80 37.31
C VAL A 19 -15.67 12.89 37.71
N THR A 20 -16.07 12.01 36.80
CA THR A 20 -17.12 11.00 37.04
C THR A 20 -16.45 9.65 37.25
N SER A 21 -15.99 9.38 38.48
CA SER A 21 -15.38 8.12 38.86
C SER A 21 -16.41 7.01 39.01
N CYS A 22 -16.09 5.82 38.49
CA CYS A 22 -16.83 4.60 38.80
C CYS A 22 -16.53 4.18 40.26
N PRO A 23 -17.51 3.62 41.00
CA PRO A 23 -17.21 2.91 42.23
C PRO A 23 -16.61 1.53 41.89
N THR A 24 -15.54 1.18 42.57
CA THR A 24 -15.06 -0.20 42.70
C THR A 24 -15.07 -0.52 44.20
N ASP A 25 -15.55 -1.70 44.58
CA ASP A 25 -15.37 -2.19 45.94
C ASP A 25 -13.87 -2.34 46.25
N ASP A 26 -13.45 -1.97 47.46
CA ASP A 26 -13.06 -3.00 48.43
C ASP A 26 -13.15 -2.48 49.88
N SER A 27 -13.14 -3.44 50.79
CA SER A 27 -13.13 -3.31 52.24
C SER A 27 -11.76 -2.93 52.81
N TYR A 28 -11.73 -2.31 54.01
CA TYR A 28 -10.85 -2.71 55.12
C TYR A 28 -11.26 -2.05 56.45
N TYR A 29 -10.93 -2.69 57.57
CA TYR A 29 -11.35 -2.29 58.93
C TYR A 29 -10.52 -1.14 59.52
N LYS A 30 -11.16 -0.25 60.31
CA LYS A 30 -10.59 0.19 61.60
C LYS A 30 -11.62 0.72 62.61
N THR A 31 -11.31 0.56 63.89
CA THR A 31 -12.12 0.95 65.05
C THR A 31 -11.48 2.09 65.86
N ALA A 32 -12.31 3.06 66.26
CA ALA A 32 -12.23 3.93 67.45
C ALA A 32 -13.55 4.72 67.49
N ASP A 33 -14.39 4.82 68.54
CA ASP A 33 -14.29 4.73 70.01
C ASP A 33 -14.32 6.11 70.73
N ASN A 34 -14.96 6.14 71.90
CA ASN A 34 -15.14 7.18 72.93
C ASN A 34 -16.22 8.31 72.81
N SER A 35 -17.02 8.36 73.90
CA SER A 35 -17.68 9.49 74.61
C SER A 35 -18.59 10.45 73.85
N GLU A 36 -19.86 10.68 74.22
CA GLU A 36 -20.48 10.96 75.55
C GLU A 36 -20.15 12.34 76.17
N GLN A 37 -21.09 13.28 76.01
CA GLN A 37 -21.60 14.16 77.09
C GLN A 37 -23.08 14.42 76.74
N VAL A 38 -24.05 13.87 77.50
CA VAL A 38 -24.53 14.34 78.81
C VAL A 38 -25.12 15.75 78.73
N ASN A 39 -26.45 15.82 78.82
CA ASN A 39 -27.13 16.92 79.50
C ASN A 39 -28.34 16.34 80.25
N ASN A 40 -28.39 16.58 81.56
CA ASN A 40 -29.51 16.16 82.41
C ASN A 40 -30.59 17.24 82.39
N GLU A 41 -31.86 16.86 82.36
CA GLU A 41 -32.86 17.44 83.26
C GLU A 41 -33.72 16.31 83.83
N ALA A 42 -34.14 16.46 85.09
CA ALA A 42 -34.85 15.42 85.83
C ALA A 42 -36.22 15.92 86.32
N SER A 43 -37.23 15.05 86.27
CA SER A 43 -38.47 15.25 87.02
C SER A 43 -39.11 13.93 87.41
N THR A 44 -39.27 13.78 88.71
CA THR A 44 -39.79 12.62 89.45
C THR A 44 -41.21 12.19 89.09
N SER A 45 -41.48 10.88 89.13
CA SER A 45 -42.55 10.35 90.00
C SER A 45 -42.37 8.83 90.26
N SER A 46 -42.92 8.35 91.37
CA SER A 46 -42.69 7.01 91.92
C SER A 46 -43.66 5.95 91.38
N GLY A 47 -43.25 4.66 91.37
CA GLY A 47 -44.19 3.55 91.18
C GLY A 47 -43.56 2.16 91.13
N ASN A 48 -43.65 1.39 92.22
CA ASN A 48 -43.34 -0.04 92.20
C ASN A 48 -44.43 -0.82 91.42
N ASN A 49 -44.04 -1.78 90.58
CA ASN A 49 -44.12 -3.19 90.98
C ASN A 49 -43.60 -4.20 89.94
N THR A 50 -43.30 -5.40 90.42
CA THR A 50 -42.95 -6.61 89.66
C THR A 50 -44.11 -7.13 88.82
N GLY A 51 -43.84 -7.60 87.60
CA GLY A 51 -44.83 -8.31 86.79
C GLY A 51 -44.28 -8.84 85.45
N VAL A 52 -43.62 -10.00 85.46
CA VAL A 52 -43.29 -10.70 84.21
C VAL A 52 -44.59 -11.27 83.63
N THR A 53 -45.13 -10.61 82.62
CA THR A 53 -46.29 -11.09 81.84
C THR A 53 -45.82 -11.58 80.46
N PRO A 54 -46.38 -12.69 79.94
CA PRO A 54 -46.04 -13.15 78.60
C PRO A 54 -46.50 -12.11 77.57
N TYR A 55 -45.62 -11.74 76.64
CA TYR A 55 -45.97 -10.87 75.51
C TYR A 55 -46.92 -11.59 74.56
N SER A 56 -48.22 -11.55 74.85
CA SER A 56 -49.24 -11.91 73.87
C SER A 56 -49.16 -10.93 72.71
N PHE A 57 -48.91 -11.45 71.51
CA PHE A 57 -48.81 -10.65 70.29
C PHE A 57 -50.17 -10.01 70.01
N LYS A 58 -50.32 -8.74 70.42
CA LYS A 58 -51.52 -7.95 70.10
C LYS A 58 -51.59 -7.79 68.59
N GLN A 59 -52.52 -8.53 67.98
CA GLN A 59 -52.73 -8.53 66.55
C GLN A 59 -52.95 -7.08 66.07
N PRO A 60 -52.16 -6.57 65.11
CA PRO A 60 -52.24 -5.18 64.70
C PRO A 60 -53.64 -4.80 64.26
N GLU A 61 -54.15 -3.67 64.75
CA GLU A 61 -55.46 -3.15 64.38
C GLU A 61 -55.54 -2.96 62.86
N VAL A 62 -56.66 -3.36 62.25
CA VAL A 62 -56.85 -3.37 60.79
C VAL A 62 -56.57 -2.00 60.15
N GLN A 63 -56.83 -0.89 60.86
CA GLN A 63 -56.49 0.45 60.40
C GLN A 63 -54.97 0.66 60.24
N HIS A 64 -54.17 0.14 61.17
CA HIS A 64 -52.71 0.20 61.10
C HIS A 64 -52.16 -0.72 60.00
N MET A 65 -52.74 -1.91 59.82
CA MET A 65 -52.40 -2.78 58.69
C MET A 65 -52.72 -2.11 57.33
N ASN A 66 -53.88 -1.49 57.19
CA ASN A 66 -54.28 -0.81 55.95
C ASN A 66 -53.40 0.42 55.67
N ARG A 67 -52.98 1.19 56.68
CA ARG A 67 -52.00 2.28 56.51
C ARG A 67 -50.63 1.74 56.08
N LEU A 68 -50.16 0.66 56.69
CA LEU A 68 -48.89 0.03 56.31
C LEU A 68 -48.94 -0.52 54.88
N LEU A 69 -50.02 -1.18 54.48
CA LEU A 69 -50.23 -1.65 53.10
C LEU A 69 -50.24 -0.49 52.10
N SER A 70 -50.95 0.61 52.40
CA SER A 70 -50.93 1.82 51.55
C SER A 70 -49.53 2.43 51.45
N TRP A 71 -48.75 2.43 52.53
CA TRP A 71 -47.36 2.93 52.52
C TRP A 71 -46.43 2.03 51.72
N LEU A 72 -46.53 0.70 51.87
CA LEU A 72 -45.75 -0.28 51.10
C LEU A 72 -46.09 -0.24 49.60
N LEU A 73 -47.37 -0.18 49.24
CA LEU A 73 -47.82 -0.02 47.85
C LEU A 73 -47.38 1.34 47.26
N SER A 74 -47.37 2.40 48.06
CA SER A 74 -46.84 3.71 47.66
C SER A 74 -45.32 3.67 47.44
N ALA A 75 -44.57 2.99 48.32
CA ALA A 75 -43.13 2.79 48.17
C ALA A 75 -42.78 1.93 46.94
N GLU A 76 -43.57 0.88 46.67
CA GLU A 76 -43.42 0.05 45.48
C GLU A 76 -43.69 0.84 44.19
N GLU A 77 -44.77 1.65 44.17
CA GLU A 77 -45.08 2.54 43.03
C GLU A 77 -44.02 3.64 42.83
N ILE A 78 -43.44 4.18 43.91
CA ILE A 78 -42.32 5.12 43.85
C ILE A 78 -41.08 4.43 43.25
N LYS A 79 -40.73 3.23 43.73
CA LYS A 79 -39.64 2.41 43.17
C LYS A 79 -39.86 2.13 41.68
N ARG A 80 -41.07 1.69 41.31
CA ARG A 80 -41.49 1.40 39.93
C ARG A 80 -41.38 2.63 39.01
N ARG A 81 -41.64 3.85 39.52
CA ARG A 81 -41.40 5.11 38.81
C ARG A 81 -39.91 5.38 38.62
N HIS A 82 -39.09 5.27 39.66
CA HIS A 82 -37.64 5.45 39.55
C HIS A 82 -36.98 4.44 38.60
N GLU A 83 -37.40 3.17 38.61
CA GLU A 83 -36.94 2.15 37.66
C GLU A 83 -37.34 2.50 36.22
N LYS A 84 -38.60 2.91 36.00
CA LYS A 84 -39.10 3.37 34.70
C LYS A 84 -38.35 4.60 34.18
N ASP A 85 -38.00 5.55 35.05
CA ASP A 85 -37.28 6.77 34.67
C ASP A 85 -35.77 6.54 34.50
N ARG A 86 -35.16 5.62 35.27
CA ARG A 86 -33.81 5.09 34.98
C ARG A 86 -33.77 4.44 33.60
N TYR A 87 -34.72 3.57 33.28
CA TYR A 87 -34.80 2.91 31.98
C TYR A 87 -35.01 3.90 30.82
N LYS A 88 -35.84 4.94 31.00
CA LYS A 88 -35.95 6.05 30.03
C LYS A 88 -34.60 6.74 29.81
N LYS A 89 -33.88 7.09 30.89
CA LYS A 89 -32.58 7.78 30.82
C LYS A 89 -31.51 6.91 30.14
N GLU A 90 -31.48 5.62 30.46
CA GLU A 90 -30.56 4.64 29.89
C GLU A 90 -30.84 4.38 28.39
N ARG A 91 -32.12 4.23 28.02
CA ARG A 91 -32.55 4.16 26.61
C ARG A 91 -32.21 5.44 25.84
N GLY A 92 -32.43 6.61 26.45
CA GLY A 92 -32.08 7.91 25.86
C GLY A 92 -30.58 8.05 25.60
N ALA A 93 -29.75 7.72 26.60
CA ALA A 93 -28.30 7.70 26.45
C ALA A 93 -27.81 6.68 25.41
N THR A 94 -28.49 5.54 25.28
CA THR A 94 -28.19 4.50 24.28
C THR A 94 -28.52 4.98 22.87
N GLU A 95 -29.68 5.62 22.66
CA GLU A 95 -30.04 6.19 21.35
C GLU A 95 -29.15 7.39 20.99
N GLN A 96 -28.78 8.24 21.96
CA GLN A 96 -27.81 9.32 21.75
C GLN A 96 -26.43 8.78 21.33
N ARG A 97 -25.93 7.72 21.98
CA ARG A 97 -24.70 7.02 21.56
C ARG A 97 -24.82 6.44 20.15
N ARG A 98 -25.99 5.87 19.80
CA ARG A 98 -26.27 5.35 18.45
C ARG A 98 -26.25 6.47 17.40
N GLN A 99 -26.90 7.61 17.68
CA GLN A 99 -26.90 8.77 16.78
C GLN A 99 -25.48 9.29 16.57
N VAL A 100 -24.71 9.52 17.64
CA VAL A 100 -23.31 9.97 17.54
C VAL A 100 -22.47 8.96 16.75
N ALA A 101 -22.65 7.66 16.95
CA ALA A 101 -21.96 6.64 16.16
C ALA A 101 -22.37 6.61 14.68
N GLN A 102 -23.64 6.92 14.36
CA GLN A 102 -24.12 7.06 12.98
C GLN A 102 -23.56 8.33 12.32
N GLU A 103 -23.59 9.48 13.02
CA GLU A 103 -22.99 10.72 12.54
C GLU A 103 -21.49 10.56 12.26
N MET A 104 -20.74 9.95 13.19
CA MET A 104 -19.30 9.68 12.99
C MET A 104 -19.03 8.76 11.80
N ARG A 105 -19.88 7.75 11.54
CA ARG A 105 -19.79 6.91 10.33
C ARG A 105 -20.08 7.70 9.05
N VAL A 106 -21.12 8.53 9.04
CA VAL A 106 -21.46 9.39 7.89
C VAL A 106 -20.34 10.40 7.62
N ARG A 107 -19.74 10.97 8.67
CA ARG A 107 -18.58 11.86 8.55
C ARG A 107 -17.37 11.11 7.96
N ALA A 108 -16.98 9.97 8.54
CA ALA A 108 -15.86 9.17 8.02
C ALA A 108 -16.03 8.76 6.55
N LEU A 109 -17.24 8.37 6.12
CA LEU A 109 -17.54 8.05 4.72
C LEU A 109 -17.48 9.27 3.80
N THR A 110 -17.87 10.45 4.29
CA THR A 110 -17.82 11.70 3.54
C THR A 110 -16.37 12.17 3.36
N LEU A 111 -15.58 12.10 4.43
CA LEU A 111 -14.13 12.34 4.41
C LEU A 111 -13.41 11.43 3.41
N ARG A 112 -13.65 10.11 3.47
CA ARG A 112 -13.07 9.13 2.52
C ARG A 112 -13.35 9.50 1.05
N ARG A 113 -14.57 9.94 0.72
CA ARG A 113 -14.94 10.40 -0.63
C ARG A 113 -14.17 11.67 -1.05
N LEU A 114 -13.97 12.61 -0.13
CA LEU A 114 -13.21 13.84 -0.37
C LEU A 114 -11.72 13.54 -0.63
N GLU A 115 -11.13 12.62 0.13
CA GLU A 115 -9.72 12.21 -0.03
C GLU A 115 -9.48 11.39 -1.31
N LEU A 116 -10.42 10.53 -1.72
CA LEU A 116 -10.41 9.87 -3.03
C LEU A 116 -10.46 10.90 -4.18
N LYS A 117 -11.36 11.88 -4.09
CA LYS A 117 -11.47 12.97 -5.08
C LYS A 117 -10.21 13.83 -5.11
N ALA A 118 -9.58 14.10 -3.96
CA ALA A 118 -8.31 14.82 -3.88
C ALA A 118 -7.15 14.04 -4.52
N MET A 119 -7.10 12.71 -4.33
CA MET A 119 -6.12 11.83 -4.99
C MET A 119 -6.29 11.89 -6.51
N GLN A 120 -7.50 11.68 -7.02
CA GLN A 120 -7.79 11.70 -8.46
C GLN A 120 -7.44 13.05 -9.09
N LEU A 121 -7.74 14.17 -8.42
CA LEU A 121 -7.39 15.49 -8.92
C LEU A 121 -5.88 15.76 -8.86
N ALA A 122 -5.18 15.36 -7.79
CA ALA A 122 -3.72 15.46 -7.73
C ALA A 122 -3.03 14.65 -8.85
N GLN A 123 -3.57 13.46 -9.17
CA GLN A 123 -3.12 12.66 -10.32
C GLN A 123 -3.32 13.43 -11.64
N VAL A 124 -4.49 14.04 -11.87
CA VAL A 124 -4.77 14.87 -13.05
C VAL A 124 -3.89 16.13 -13.12
N ASP A 125 -3.57 16.77 -11.99
CA ASP A 125 -2.72 17.96 -11.96
C ASP A 125 -1.25 17.64 -12.29
N ILE A 126 -0.74 16.51 -11.78
CA ILE A 126 0.58 15.99 -12.16
C ILE A 126 0.59 15.62 -13.66
N LEU A 127 -0.44 14.93 -14.16
CA LEU A 127 -0.59 14.61 -15.60
C LEU A 127 -0.56 15.85 -16.48
N ARG A 128 -1.37 16.86 -16.14
CA ARG A 128 -1.45 18.14 -16.83
C ARG A 128 -0.08 18.83 -16.87
N HIS A 129 0.64 18.82 -15.74
CA HIS A 129 1.97 19.42 -15.68
C HIS A 129 3.00 18.61 -16.49
N MET A 130 2.95 17.28 -16.49
CA MET A 130 3.80 16.44 -17.33
C MET A 130 3.54 16.64 -18.83
N ALA A 131 2.28 16.88 -19.22
CA ALA A 131 1.95 17.26 -20.60
C ALA A 131 2.53 18.64 -20.97
N VAL A 132 2.49 19.63 -20.06
CA VAL A 132 3.13 20.94 -20.27
C VAL A 132 4.65 20.80 -20.41
N LEU A 133 5.32 20.06 -19.52
CA LEU A 133 6.76 19.80 -19.58
C LEU A 133 7.17 19.04 -20.84
N HIS A 134 6.35 18.10 -21.30
CA HIS A 134 6.56 17.35 -22.53
C HIS A 134 6.47 18.27 -23.77
N ASN A 135 5.40 19.04 -23.88
CA ASN A 135 5.17 19.93 -25.02
C ASN A 135 6.24 21.03 -25.09
N ALA A 136 6.73 21.51 -23.94
CA ALA A 136 7.85 22.45 -23.84
C ALA A 136 9.19 21.89 -24.37
N ARG A 137 9.35 20.56 -24.50
CA ARG A 137 10.51 19.92 -25.15
C ARG A 137 10.28 19.58 -26.62
N GLN A 138 9.03 19.49 -27.07
CA GLN A 138 8.67 19.19 -28.46
C GLN A 138 8.56 20.44 -29.34
N LEU A 139 8.29 21.61 -28.74
CA LEU A 139 8.46 22.89 -29.44
C LEU A 139 9.94 23.01 -29.85
N PRO A 140 10.26 23.18 -31.14
CA PRO A 140 11.64 23.36 -31.57
C PRO A 140 12.20 24.61 -30.89
N ASP A 141 13.47 24.55 -30.44
CA ASP A 141 14.14 25.61 -29.68
C ASP A 141 13.78 26.99 -30.24
N ALA A 142 13.08 27.80 -29.43
CA ALA A 142 12.58 29.10 -29.83
C ALA A 142 13.76 30.09 -29.98
N THR A 143 14.38 30.03 -31.16
CA THR A 143 15.73 30.51 -31.43
C THR A 143 15.92 31.96 -31.00
N PHE A 144 16.75 32.14 -29.97
CA PHE A 144 17.17 33.44 -29.43
C PHE A 144 16.02 34.36 -28.97
N ALA A 145 14.83 33.81 -28.71
CA ALA A 145 13.75 34.50 -28.00
C ALA A 145 14.05 34.61 -26.50
N SER A 146 15.20 35.19 -26.14
CA SER A 146 15.55 35.53 -24.76
C SER A 146 14.71 36.72 -24.30
N ALA A 147 13.43 36.47 -24.05
CA ALA A 147 12.60 37.35 -23.23
C ALA A 147 13.38 37.68 -21.95
N PRO A 148 13.40 38.95 -21.50
CA PRO A 148 14.30 39.38 -20.45
C PRO A 148 13.93 38.72 -19.12
N GLN A 149 14.58 37.59 -18.83
CA GLN A 149 14.69 37.10 -17.47
C GLN A 149 15.40 38.20 -16.67
N HIS A 150 14.59 38.98 -15.95
CA HIS A 150 15.05 39.73 -14.78
C HIS A 150 16.03 38.85 -14.00
N ARG A 151 17.10 39.45 -13.47
CA ARG A 151 18.22 38.75 -12.80
C ARG A 151 17.80 38.09 -11.47
N LEU A 152 16.86 37.14 -11.55
CA LEU A 152 16.53 36.16 -10.54
C LEU A 152 17.81 35.43 -10.20
N LYS A 153 18.16 35.42 -8.93
CA LYS A 153 19.36 34.73 -8.47
C LYS A 153 19.13 33.24 -8.68
N SER A 154 20.13 32.51 -9.14
CA SER A 154 20.03 31.05 -9.34
C SER A 154 19.75 30.27 -8.05
N THR A 155 19.90 30.91 -6.88
CA THR A 155 19.48 30.44 -5.56
C THR A 155 17.96 30.42 -5.35
N ASP A 156 17.22 31.26 -6.06
CA ASP A 156 15.85 31.60 -5.73
C ASP A 156 14.89 30.67 -6.50
N TRP A 157 13.98 30.02 -5.77
CA TRP A 157 13.05 29.03 -6.31
C TRP A 157 11.71 29.68 -6.63
N THR A 158 11.35 29.73 -7.92
CA THR A 158 10.05 30.24 -8.36
C THR A 158 8.92 29.27 -8.01
N LYS A 159 7.68 29.77 -7.90
CA LYS A 159 6.52 28.93 -7.57
C LYS A 159 6.28 27.80 -8.59
N GLU A 160 6.62 28.03 -9.85
CA GLU A 160 6.54 26.99 -10.89
C GLU A 160 7.62 25.92 -10.68
N GLU A 161 8.90 26.29 -10.49
CA GLU A 161 9.96 25.32 -10.20
C GLU A 161 9.67 24.47 -8.96
N ARG A 162 9.08 25.05 -7.91
CA ARG A 162 8.64 24.31 -6.73
C ARG A 162 7.55 23.29 -7.06
N ARG A 163 6.57 23.64 -7.92
CA ARG A 163 5.53 22.71 -8.41
C ARG A 163 6.14 21.61 -9.28
N SER A 164 6.97 21.96 -10.27
CA SER A 164 7.63 20.99 -11.15
C SER A 164 8.46 19.99 -10.36
N PHE A 165 9.25 20.46 -9.40
CA PHE A 165 10.05 19.64 -8.51
C PHE A 165 9.19 18.70 -7.65
N ALA A 166 8.09 19.21 -7.06
CA ALA A 166 7.18 18.40 -6.26
C ALA A 166 6.54 17.27 -7.07
N TYR A 167 6.05 17.55 -8.28
CA TYR A 167 5.39 16.58 -9.14
C TYR A 167 6.36 15.56 -9.76
N ILE A 168 7.57 15.98 -10.14
CA ILE A 168 8.61 15.07 -10.64
C ILE A 168 9.07 14.11 -9.53
N LEU A 169 9.24 14.57 -8.29
CA LEU A 169 9.56 13.67 -7.17
C LEU A 169 8.40 12.74 -6.79
N ALA A 170 7.14 13.19 -6.90
CA ALA A 170 5.96 12.35 -6.70
C ALA A 170 5.83 11.22 -7.74
N LEU A 171 6.45 11.36 -8.92
CA LEU A 171 6.52 10.30 -9.92
C LEU A 171 7.73 9.37 -9.73
N HIS A 172 8.92 9.95 -9.57
CA HIS A 172 10.16 9.19 -9.71
C HIS A 172 10.78 8.73 -8.38
N GLY A 173 10.46 9.37 -7.25
CA GLY A 173 11.20 9.24 -5.99
C GLY A 173 12.49 10.08 -5.99
N ALA A 174 13.12 10.26 -4.82
CA ALA A 174 14.34 11.06 -4.69
C ALA A 174 15.62 10.27 -5.08
N PRO A 175 16.45 10.76 -6.02
CA PRO A 175 17.69 10.09 -6.40
C PRO A 175 18.76 10.06 -5.30
N ARG A 176 19.60 9.01 -5.30
CA ARG A 176 20.83 8.98 -4.49
C ARG A 176 22.00 9.74 -5.14
N ILE A 177 22.12 9.74 -6.48
CA ILE A 177 23.29 10.30 -7.19
C ILE A 177 23.04 11.69 -7.77
N LEU A 178 24.08 12.53 -7.84
CA LEU A 178 23.98 13.88 -8.42
C LEU A 178 23.84 13.84 -9.96
N ALA A 179 24.64 13.02 -10.64
CA ALA A 179 24.60 12.79 -12.08
C ALA A 179 25.08 11.35 -12.36
N LYS A 180 24.63 10.74 -13.46
CA LYS A 180 25.15 9.44 -13.92
C LYS A 180 26.62 9.56 -14.34
N CYS A 181 27.48 8.69 -13.83
CA CYS A 181 28.85 8.54 -14.30
C CYS A 181 28.88 7.88 -15.68
N ALA A 182 29.84 8.27 -16.53
CA ALA A 182 30.01 7.65 -17.83
C ALA A 182 30.53 6.21 -17.69
N VAL A 183 29.96 5.26 -18.44
CA VAL A 183 30.44 3.86 -18.48
C VAL A 183 31.72 3.78 -19.29
N VAL A 184 32.86 4.10 -18.67
CA VAL A 184 34.20 3.88 -19.23
C VAL A 184 34.50 2.39 -19.15
N GLY A 185 34.60 1.73 -20.30
CA GLY A 185 35.02 0.32 -20.36
C GLY A 185 36.51 0.15 -20.04
N PRO A 186 36.99 -1.09 -19.79
CA PRO A 186 38.40 -1.34 -19.44
C PRO A 186 39.43 -0.81 -20.44
N GLY A 187 39.05 -0.63 -21.71
CA GLY A 187 39.87 -0.03 -22.77
C GLY A 187 39.70 1.50 -22.93
N GLY A 188 39.17 2.22 -21.93
CA GLY A 188 39.04 3.68 -21.92
C GLY A 188 37.95 4.26 -22.84
N ARG A 189 37.31 3.44 -23.67
CA ARG A 189 36.17 3.85 -24.54
C ARG A 189 34.85 3.68 -23.81
N ALA A 190 33.87 4.52 -24.14
CA ALA A 190 32.49 4.32 -23.73
C ALA A 190 31.93 3.03 -24.37
N SER A 191 31.44 2.10 -23.56
CA SER A 191 30.85 0.86 -24.07
C SER A 191 29.38 1.07 -24.41
N LEU A 192 29.05 1.09 -25.70
CA LEU A 192 27.67 0.94 -26.15
C LEU A 192 27.27 -0.53 -25.98
N SER A 193 26.27 -0.80 -25.14
CA SER A 193 25.70 -2.15 -25.01
C SER A 193 24.75 -2.40 -26.17
N GLU A 194 25.31 -2.79 -27.32
CA GLU A 194 24.58 -3.03 -28.57
C GLU A 194 23.75 -4.32 -28.56
N LEU A 195 24.03 -5.24 -27.63
CA LEU A 195 23.28 -6.49 -27.50
C LEU A 195 21.94 -6.27 -26.77
N PRO A 196 20.81 -6.74 -27.32
CA PRO A 196 19.55 -6.81 -26.59
C PRO A 196 19.63 -7.82 -25.44
N PHE A 197 18.69 -7.72 -24.49
CA PHE A 197 18.69 -8.38 -23.16
C PHE A 197 18.77 -9.93 -23.14
N VAL A 198 18.80 -10.61 -24.29
CA VAL A 198 18.68 -12.07 -24.43
C VAL A 198 20.02 -12.81 -24.32
N THR A 199 20.92 -12.35 -23.45
CA THR A 199 22.12 -13.11 -23.07
C THR A 199 22.39 -13.03 -21.58
N GLU A 200 22.83 -14.15 -20.99
CA GLU A 200 23.04 -14.31 -19.54
C GLU A 200 24.15 -13.41 -18.94
N HIS A 201 24.82 -12.64 -19.80
CA HIS A 201 26.02 -11.85 -19.51
C HIS A 201 25.72 -10.36 -19.26
N ALA A 202 24.46 -10.01 -18.96
CA ALA A 202 24.05 -8.65 -18.63
C ALA A 202 24.93 -8.05 -17.52
N ARG A 203 25.56 -6.90 -17.81
CA ARG A 203 26.47 -6.17 -16.90
C ARG A 203 25.81 -6.00 -15.53
N GLY A 204 26.53 -6.37 -14.47
CA GLY A 204 26.06 -6.15 -13.10
C GLY A 204 25.75 -4.68 -12.83
N PHE A 205 24.62 -4.43 -12.17
CA PHE A 205 24.15 -3.09 -11.81
C PHE A 205 25.25 -2.26 -11.14
N SER A 206 25.47 -1.04 -11.64
CA SER A 206 26.18 -0.01 -10.87
C SER A 206 25.26 1.20 -10.70
N TRP A 207 24.92 1.51 -9.44
CA TRP A 207 24.09 2.65 -9.11
C TRP A 207 24.71 3.98 -9.61
N GLU A 208 26.04 4.09 -9.65
CA GLU A 208 26.74 5.29 -10.13
C GLU A 208 26.52 5.58 -11.62
N THR A 209 26.46 4.55 -12.47
CA THR A 209 26.29 4.72 -13.92
C THR A 209 24.84 4.56 -14.36
N ASP A 210 24.08 3.71 -13.68
CA ASP A 210 22.81 3.20 -14.18
C ASP A 210 21.61 3.90 -13.53
N SER A 211 21.68 4.34 -12.26
CA SER A 211 20.49 4.84 -11.54
C SER A 211 20.01 6.23 -11.99
N ILE A 212 18.75 6.57 -11.68
CA ILE A 212 18.24 7.94 -11.79
C ILE A 212 19.10 8.92 -10.97
N SER A 213 19.23 10.17 -11.44
CA SER A 213 20.09 11.20 -10.85
C SER A 213 19.39 12.55 -10.61
N TRP A 214 19.90 13.37 -9.71
CA TRP A 214 19.39 14.75 -9.50
C TRP A 214 19.50 15.63 -10.76
N ARG A 215 20.50 15.38 -11.61
CA ARG A 215 20.58 16.00 -12.95
C ARG A 215 19.36 15.65 -13.82
N ASN A 216 18.85 14.42 -13.73
CA ASN A 216 17.63 14.02 -14.43
C ASN A 216 16.38 14.69 -13.84
N ILE A 217 16.29 14.86 -12.52
CA ILE A 217 15.18 15.59 -11.88
C ILE A 217 15.14 17.06 -12.35
N VAL A 218 16.31 17.71 -12.44
CA VAL A 218 16.49 19.07 -12.99
C VAL A 218 16.07 19.15 -14.45
N GLU A 219 16.60 18.25 -15.28
CA GLU A 219 16.33 18.14 -16.73
C GLU A 219 14.85 17.89 -17.01
N TRP A 220 14.22 16.96 -16.28
CA TRP A 220 12.85 16.55 -16.56
C TRP A 220 11.84 17.56 -16.04
N GLY A 221 12.09 18.18 -14.89
CA GLY A 221 11.28 19.28 -14.33
C GLY A 221 11.51 20.65 -14.98
N ASN A 222 12.43 20.76 -15.95
CA ASN A 222 12.84 22.03 -16.57
C ASN A 222 13.25 23.11 -15.54
N LEU A 223 14.05 22.72 -14.55
CA LEU A 223 14.43 23.57 -13.41
C LEU A 223 15.65 24.42 -13.73
N ASN A 224 15.61 25.73 -13.45
CA ASN A 224 16.78 26.61 -13.59
C ASN A 224 17.65 26.54 -12.30
N LYS A 225 18.10 25.33 -11.99
CA LYS A 225 18.81 24.93 -10.76
C LYS A 225 19.84 23.85 -11.07
N THR A 226 20.94 23.80 -10.32
CA THR A 226 21.92 22.70 -10.45
C THR A 226 21.44 21.45 -9.73
N ALA A 227 21.96 20.27 -10.11
CA ALA A 227 21.68 19.00 -9.43
C ALA A 227 21.97 19.08 -7.92
N THR A 228 23.04 19.78 -7.52
CA THR A 228 23.39 20.01 -6.12
C THR A 228 22.34 20.89 -5.42
N LEU A 229 21.91 22.01 -6.03
CA LEU A 229 20.87 22.86 -5.46
C LEU A 229 19.52 22.13 -5.33
N ALA A 230 19.16 21.30 -6.31
CA ALA A 230 17.98 20.45 -6.26
C ALA A 230 18.04 19.44 -5.11
N ARG A 231 19.18 18.75 -4.93
CA ARG A 231 19.42 17.83 -3.81
C ARG A 231 19.36 18.56 -2.45
N THR A 232 20.07 19.68 -2.29
CA THR A 232 20.06 20.43 -1.03
C THR A 232 18.66 20.97 -0.70
N PHE A 233 17.88 21.40 -1.71
CA PHE A 233 16.49 21.79 -1.51
C PHE A 233 15.59 20.61 -1.07
N TYR A 234 15.83 19.40 -1.61
CA TYR A 234 15.18 18.18 -1.13
C TYR A 234 15.46 17.94 0.35
N GLU A 235 16.73 17.78 0.70
CA GLU A 235 17.18 17.34 2.02
C GLU A 235 16.83 18.36 3.12
N THR A 236 17.01 19.66 2.86
CA THR A 236 16.89 20.71 3.88
C THR A 236 15.52 21.34 4.03
N LYS A 237 14.64 21.26 3.01
CA LYS A 237 13.32 21.95 3.03
C LYS A 237 12.17 21.06 2.61
N PHE A 238 12.27 20.44 1.43
CA PHE A 238 11.12 19.76 0.82
C PHE A 238 10.79 18.44 1.52
N ALA A 239 11.76 17.56 1.79
CA ALA A 239 11.51 16.30 2.50
C ALA A 239 11.01 16.49 3.95
N PRO A 240 11.53 17.47 4.75
CA PRO A 240 10.87 17.88 6.00
C PRO A 240 9.41 18.32 5.79
N LYS A 241 9.13 19.19 4.81
CA LYS A 241 7.75 19.64 4.53
C LYS A 241 6.83 18.48 4.11
N CYS A 242 7.30 17.52 3.32
CA CYS A 242 6.55 16.31 3.01
C CYS A 242 6.13 15.56 4.27
N ARG A 243 7.04 15.37 5.25
CA ARG A 243 6.71 14.71 6.53
C ARG A 243 5.69 15.52 7.35
N GLU A 244 5.80 16.84 7.39
CA GLU A 244 4.84 17.72 8.06
C GLU A 244 3.44 17.64 7.44
N VAL A 245 3.34 17.83 6.11
CA VAL A 245 2.07 17.86 5.37
C VAL A 245 1.44 16.46 5.31
N ALA A 246 2.23 15.39 5.24
CA ALA A 246 1.77 14.01 5.41
C ALA A 246 1.15 13.75 6.80
N ARG A 247 1.74 14.32 7.85
CA ARG A 247 1.26 14.21 9.24
C ARG A 247 0.13 15.19 9.57
N MET A 248 -0.31 16.01 8.61
CA MET A 248 -1.42 16.95 8.81
C MET A 248 -2.70 16.19 9.21
N ARG A 249 -3.10 16.35 10.48
CA ARG A 249 -4.43 15.97 10.96
C ARG A 249 -5.44 17.00 10.45
N ALA A 250 -5.92 16.77 9.23
CA ALA A 250 -7.17 17.33 8.77
C ALA A 250 -8.31 16.51 9.35
N ASP A 251 -9.26 17.16 10.03
CA ASP A 251 -10.65 16.72 10.08
C ASP A 251 -11.48 17.70 9.22
N PRO A 252 -11.72 17.40 7.94
CA PRO A 252 -12.55 18.20 7.04
C PRO A 252 -14.03 18.29 7.44
N LEU A 253 -14.44 17.72 8.59
CA LEU A 253 -15.80 17.73 9.11
C LEU A 253 -15.88 18.17 10.59
N GLY A 254 -14.81 18.79 11.10
CA GLY A 254 -14.86 19.67 12.26
C GLY A 254 -15.64 20.96 11.96
N SER A 255 -15.98 21.73 12.99
CA SER A 255 -16.77 22.98 12.85
C SER A 255 -15.94 24.22 12.47
N ASP A 256 -14.72 24.04 11.97
CA ASP A 256 -13.78 25.10 11.57
C ASP A 256 -14.00 25.49 10.10
N GLN A 257 -13.82 26.77 9.75
CA GLN A 257 -13.80 27.25 8.36
C GLN A 257 -12.77 26.47 7.52
N ARG A 258 -11.65 26.06 8.12
CA ARG A 258 -10.64 25.22 7.49
C ARG A 258 -11.15 23.83 7.09
N ALA A 259 -12.10 23.29 7.85
CA ALA A 259 -12.72 22.00 7.53
C ALA A 259 -13.55 22.10 6.25
N VAL A 260 -14.37 23.15 6.15
CA VAL A 260 -15.15 23.50 4.94
C VAL A 260 -14.23 23.71 3.74
N ALA A 261 -13.18 24.53 3.88
CA ALA A 261 -12.22 24.78 2.81
C ALA A 261 -11.53 23.50 2.31
N LEU A 262 -11.17 22.57 3.19
CA LEU A 262 -10.61 21.27 2.82
C LEU A 262 -11.65 20.35 2.15
N GLY A 263 -12.93 20.45 2.51
CA GLY A 263 -14.04 19.78 1.82
C GLY A 263 -14.30 20.33 0.41
N ASP A 264 -14.19 21.64 0.23
CA ASP A 264 -14.23 22.30 -1.08
C ASP A 264 -12.94 22.11 -1.90
N LEU A 265 -11.94 21.42 -1.33
CA LEU A 265 -10.60 21.18 -1.90
C LEU A 265 -9.78 22.46 -2.15
N ILE A 266 -10.11 23.54 -1.43
CA ILE A 266 -9.43 24.83 -1.47
C ILE A 266 -8.13 24.74 -0.65
N GLY A 267 -7.01 25.06 -1.28
CA GLY A 267 -5.68 25.08 -0.66
C GLY A 267 -4.57 25.00 -1.71
N ILE A 268 -3.31 24.98 -1.25
CA ILE A 268 -2.17 24.72 -2.14
C ILE A 268 -2.22 23.26 -2.59
N GLU A 269 -2.11 23.05 -3.90
CA GLU A 269 -2.39 21.76 -4.56
C GLU A 269 -1.20 20.79 -4.53
N PHE A 270 0.01 21.30 -4.35
CA PHE A 270 1.28 20.57 -4.32
C PHE A 270 2.04 20.87 -3.01
N VAL A 271 3.03 20.05 -2.66
CA VAL A 271 3.88 20.31 -1.48
C VAL A 271 4.80 21.49 -1.76
N ASP A 272 4.58 22.60 -1.06
CA ASP A 272 5.41 23.81 -1.18
C ASP A 272 6.23 24.04 0.09
N ALA A 273 7.55 23.90 -0.03
CA ALA A 273 8.48 23.90 1.09
C ALA A 273 8.63 25.24 1.82
N TYR A 274 8.13 26.34 1.25
CA TYR A 274 8.20 27.68 1.84
C TYR A 274 6.88 28.10 2.53
N GLU A 275 5.81 27.32 2.34
CA GLU A 275 4.46 27.68 2.76
C GLU A 275 4.11 26.98 4.09
N GLY A 276 3.18 27.56 4.85
CA GLY A 276 2.71 26.99 6.11
C GLY A 276 1.91 25.70 5.88
N VAL A 277 2.10 24.69 6.73
CA VAL A 277 1.42 23.36 6.64
C VAL A 277 -0.10 23.51 6.55
N LEU A 278 -0.65 24.52 7.22
CA LEU A 278 -2.10 24.79 7.27
C LEU A 278 -2.68 25.26 5.93
N ALA A 279 -1.84 25.78 5.01
CA ALA A 279 -2.24 26.26 3.68
C ALA A 279 -2.26 25.15 2.61
N HIS A 280 -1.71 23.97 2.91
CA HIS A 280 -1.71 22.82 2.00
C HIS A 280 -3.07 22.11 2.01
N GLY A 281 -3.64 21.88 0.82
CA GLY A 281 -4.90 21.15 0.65
C GLY A 281 -4.72 19.64 0.68
N LEU A 282 -5.84 18.89 0.62
CA LEU A 282 -5.81 17.42 0.56
C LEU A 282 -5.00 16.87 -0.63
N LYS A 283 -4.99 17.57 -1.79
CA LYS A 283 -4.13 17.24 -2.94
C LYS A 283 -2.64 17.21 -2.57
N ALA A 284 -2.16 18.22 -1.84
CA ALA A 284 -0.76 18.32 -1.44
C ALA A 284 -0.38 17.26 -0.39
N ARG A 285 -1.31 16.90 0.50
CA ARG A 285 -1.16 15.80 1.46
C ARG A 285 -1.01 14.43 0.77
N ASN A 286 -1.86 14.14 -0.21
CA ASN A 286 -1.74 12.92 -1.01
C ASN A 286 -0.43 12.92 -1.83
N THR A 287 -0.05 14.06 -2.41
CA THR A 287 1.24 14.23 -3.11
C THR A 287 2.43 13.98 -2.17
N ALA A 288 2.37 14.44 -0.92
CA ALA A 288 3.40 14.20 0.08
C ALA A 288 3.56 12.70 0.40
N TRP A 289 2.46 11.98 0.65
CA TRP A 289 2.46 10.53 0.90
C TRP A 289 3.07 9.75 -0.26
N VAL A 290 2.59 9.98 -1.49
CA VAL A 290 3.12 9.33 -2.70
C VAL A 290 4.61 9.60 -2.88
N THR A 291 5.07 10.83 -2.63
CA THR A 291 6.50 11.19 -2.74
C THR A 291 7.37 10.49 -1.69
N MET A 292 6.89 10.39 -0.44
CA MET A 292 7.61 9.69 0.63
C MET A 292 7.68 8.18 0.36
N ARG A 293 6.54 7.55 0.02
CA ARG A 293 6.46 6.11 -0.30
C ARG A 293 7.33 5.74 -1.50
N ARG A 294 7.29 6.52 -2.59
CA ARG A 294 8.12 6.26 -3.78
C ARG A 294 9.60 6.57 -3.59
N THR A 295 9.95 7.48 -2.68
CA THR A 295 11.36 7.64 -2.27
C THR A 295 11.84 6.41 -1.50
N GLN A 296 11.09 5.94 -0.49
CA GLN A 296 11.44 4.73 0.25
C GLN A 296 11.56 3.52 -0.68
N LEU A 297 10.62 3.33 -1.60
CA LEU A 297 10.65 2.21 -2.54
C LEU A 297 11.86 2.27 -3.49
N LEU A 298 12.26 3.47 -3.94
CA LEU A 298 13.45 3.63 -4.78
C LEU A 298 14.74 3.35 -3.99
N GLU A 299 14.78 3.77 -2.73
CA GLU A 299 15.88 3.49 -1.81
C GLU A 299 16.04 1.99 -1.50
N ASP A 300 14.92 1.29 -1.31
CA ASP A 300 14.86 -0.16 -1.08
C ASP A 300 15.27 -0.93 -2.35
N VAL A 301 14.76 -0.55 -3.53
CA VAL A 301 15.16 -1.13 -4.84
C VAL A 301 16.67 -0.96 -5.08
N LEU A 302 17.23 0.22 -4.82
CA LEU A 302 18.65 0.50 -4.99
C LEU A 302 19.53 -0.27 -3.99
N ASP A 303 19.08 -0.43 -2.75
CA ASP A 303 19.79 -1.25 -1.74
C ASP A 303 19.73 -2.75 -2.09
N ILE A 304 18.58 -3.26 -2.53
CA ILE A 304 18.42 -4.66 -2.92
C ILE A 304 19.29 -5.01 -4.13
N LEU A 305 19.31 -4.17 -5.17
CA LEU A 305 20.15 -4.39 -6.35
C LEU A 305 21.65 -4.33 -6.04
N SER A 306 22.07 -3.46 -5.12
CA SER A 306 23.49 -3.26 -4.77
C SER A 306 24.00 -4.32 -3.79
N ASN A 307 23.25 -4.58 -2.73
CA ASN A 307 23.72 -5.31 -1.55
C ASN A 307 23.04 -6.68 -1.35
N ARG A 308 21.86 -6.91 -1.95
CA ARG A 308 21.01 -8.09 -1.66
C ARG A 308 20.60 -8.89 -2.91
N ARG A 309 21.31 -8.73 -4.03
CA ARG A 309 20.97 -9.35 -5.33
C ARG A 309 20.80 -10.87 -5.26
N GLY A 310 21.52 -11.56 -4.37
CA GLY A 310 21.35 -13.00 -4.11
C GLY A 310 19.99 -13.34 -3.49
N ALA A 311 19.54 -12.58 -2.48
CA ALA A 311 18.23 -12.77 -1.86
C ALA A 311 17.09 -12.45 -2.86
N LEU A 312 17.24 -11.41 -3.68
CA LEU A 312 16.32 -11.15 -4.80
C LEU A 312 16.26 -12.34 -5.76
N GLY A 313 17.42 -12.90 -6.15
CA GLY A 313 17.49 -14.09 -7.00
C GLY A 313 16.77 -15.31 -6.40
N ASN A 314 16.90 -15.53 -5.09
CA ASN A 314 16.20 -16.60 -4.38
C ASN A 314 14.68 -16.38 -4.36
N VAL A 315 14.22 -15.17 -4.01
CA VAL A 315 12.78 -14.83 -4.01
C VAL A 315 12.18 -14.99 -5.41
N LEU A 316 12.82 -14.44 -6.44
CA LEU A 316 12.30 -14.53 -7.82
C LEU A 316 12.31 -15.95 -8.41
N ARG A 317 13.07 -16.89 -7.84
CA ARG A 317 13.08 -18.32 -8.22
C ARG A 317 12.26 -19.21 -7.28
N SER A 318 11.64 -18.65 -6.24
CA SER A 318 10.96 -19.42 -5.18
C SER A 318 9.65 -20.09 -5.57
N GLY A 319 9.04 -19.73 -6.71
CA GLY A 319 7.74 -20.25 -7.13
C GLY A 319 6.53 -19.75 -6.31
N LYS A 320 6.71 -18.83 -5.36
CA LYS A 320 5.63 -18.22 -4.57
C LYS A 320 4.52 -17.65 -5.48
N GLN A 321 3.26 -18.06 -5.29
CA GLN A 321 2.13 -17.73 -6.17
C GLN A 321 1.93 -16.22 -6.40
N GLY A 322 2.13 -15.38 -5.38
CA GLY A 322 2.06 -13.91 -5.48
C GLY A 322 3.09 -13.26 -6.42
N LEU A 323 4.05 -14.03 -6.96
CA LEU A 323 4.95 -13.58 -8.03
C LEU A 323 4.35 -13.71 -9.44
N VAL A 324 3.20 -14.36 -9.60
CA VAL A 324 2.48 -14.49 -10.89
C VAL A 324 0.98 -14.21 -10.82
N GLU A 325 0.47 -13.85 -9.63
CA GLU A 325 -0.87 -13.31 -9.47
C GLU A 325 -1.05 -12.01 -10.27
N SER A 326 -2.16 -11.91 -11.01
CA SER A 326 -2.49 -10.79 -11.91
C SER A 326 -1.45 -10.47 -13.00
N MET A 327 -0.51 -11.38 -13.30
CA MET A 327 0.47 -11.23 -14.38
C MET A 327 0.00 -11.96 -15.66
N PRO A 328 0.41 -11.51 -16.88
CA PRO A 328 0.11 -12.21 -18.12
C PRO A 328 0.85 -13.55 -18.21
N VAL A 329 0.37 -14.45 -19.08
CA VAL A 329 0.92 -15.83 -19.23
C VAL A 329 2.41 -15.89 -19.60
N TRP A 330 2.95 -14.82 -20.21
CA TRP A 330 4.37 -14.72 -20.54
C TRP A 330 5.25 -14.20 -19.40
N TRP A 331 4.69 -13.77 -18.27
CA TRP A 331 5.47 -13.16 -17.20
C TRP A 331 6.30 -14.19 -16.44
N CYS A 332 7.62 -14.06 -16.58
CA CYS A 332 8.62 -14.86 -15.86
C CYS A 332 9.31 -14.00 -14.79
N PRO A 333 9.12 -14.28 -13.48
CA PRO A 333 9.61 -13.42 -12.39
C PRO A 333 11.11 -13.08 -12.43
N TRP A 334 11.98 -14.08 -12.60
CA TRP A 334 13.44 -13.87 -12.58
C TRP A 334 13.99 -13.12 -13.82
N ILE A 335 13.16 -12.89 -14.84
CA ILE A 335 13.45 -12.03 -15.99
C ILE A 335 12.80 -10.67 -15.79
N HIS A 336 11.48 -10.65 -15.56
CA HIS A 336 10.65 -9.46 -15.68
C HIS A 336 10.52 -8.66 -14.39
N ASP A 337 10.43 -9.30 -13.23
CA ASP A 337 10.47 -8.57 -11.96
C ASP A 337 11.89 -8.03 -11.72
N LEU A 338 12.92 -8.81 -12.08
CA LEU A 338 14.29 -8.31 -12.11
C LEU A 338 14.43 -7.11 -13.05
N GLY A 339 13.84 -7.18 -14.25
CA GLY A 339 13.73 -6.06 -15.19
C GLY A 339 13.02 -4.84 -14.60
N ALA A 340 11.99 -5.03 -13.77
CA ALA A 340 11.28 -3.95 -13.09
C ALA A 340 12.17 -3.25 -12.07
N PHE A 341 12.92 -4.00 -11.26
CA PHE A 341 13.93 -3.44 -10.34
C PHE A 341 14.97 -2.60 -11.10
N TYR A 342 15.56 -3.14 -12.20
CA TYR A 342 16.50 -2.39 -13.04
C TYR A 342 15.87 -1.12 -13.65
N GLY A 343 14.65 -1.22 -14.17
CA GLY A 343 13.92 -0.10 -14.77
C GLY A 343 13.59 1.01 -13.77
N MET A 344 13.03 0.66 -12.62
CA MET A 344 12.74 1.61 -11.54
C MET A 344 14.01 2.26 -10.99
N ALA A 345 15.10 1.51 -10.83
CA ALA A 345 16.38 2.08 -10.44
C ALA A 345 16.91 3.09 -11.48
N ARG A 346 16.77 2.77 -12.78
CA ARG A 346 17.31 3.54 -13.92
C ARG A 346 16.51 4.81 -14.24
N TYR A 347 15.18 4.79 -14.04
CA TYR A 347 14.23 5.82 -14.47
C TYR A 347 13.28 6.34 -13.37
N GLY A 348 13.39 5.86 -12.12
CA GLY A 348 12.48 6.17 -11.02
C GLY A 348 11.21 5.30 -11.03
N ILE A 349 10.51 5.23 -9.88
CA ILE A 349 9.42 4.26 -9.63
C ILE A 349 8.33 4.27 -10.72
N TYR A 350 7.84 5.45 -11.11
CA TYR A 350 6.80 5.59 -12.12
C TYR A 350 7.33 5.91 -13.52
N GLY A 351 8.61 5.61 -13.80
CA GLY A 351 9.28 5.90 -15.07
C GLY A 351 8.84 5.05 -16.28
N TRP A 352 7.63 4.49 -16.26
CA TRP A 352 7.21 3.37 -17.11
C TRP A 352 7.28 3.63 -18.62
N GLU A 353 6.98 4.85 -19.06
CA GLU A 353 7.18 5.32 -20.44
C GLU A 353 8.61 5.02 -20.94
N ARG A 354 9.62 5.24 -20.10
CA ARG A 354 11.03 4.94 -20.44
C ARG A 354 11.42 3.49 -20.20
N ILE A 355 10.85 2.85 -19.18
CA ILE A 355 11.10 1.44 -18.85
C ILE A 355 10.62 0.51 -19.99
N MET A 356 9.52 0.84 -20.65
CA MET A 356 8.98 0.07 -21.78
C MET A 356 9.69 0.38 -23.12
N LEU A 357 10.24 1.59 -23.29
CA LEU A 357 11.00 1.97 -24.49
C LEU A 357 12.51 1.65 -24.41
N ASP A 358 13.01 1.22 -23.24
CA ASP A 358 14.41 0.81 -23.06
C ASP A 358 14.67 -0.58 -23.63
N ARG A 359 15.37 -0.64 -24.77
CA ARG A 359 15.81 -1.86 -25.46
C ARG A 359 16.67 -2.81 -24.61
N GLN A 360 17.23 -2.33 -23.49
CA GLN A 360 17.99 -3.16 -22.55
C GLN A 360 17.12 -3.83 -21.47
N LEU A 361 15.79 -3.60 -21.47
CA LEU A 361 14.86 -4.21 -20.52
C LEU A 361 13.92 -5.18 -21.24
N PRO A 362 13.43 -6.25 -20.56
CA PRO A 362 12.57 -7.26 -21.18
C PRO A 362 11.18 -6.74 -21.56
N PHE A 363 10.84 -5.50 -21.18
CA PHE A 363 9.58 -4.85 -21.50
C PHE A 363 9.52 -4.26 -22.90
N HIS A 364 10.66 -3.99 -23.54
CA HIS A 364 10.67 -3.45 -24.91
C HIS A 364 10.01 -4.44 -25.87
N ARG A 365 9.15 -3.94 -26.77
CA ARG A 365 8.31 -4.76 -27.65
C ARG A 365 9.04 -5.92 -28.30
N GLN A 366 10.18 -5.65 -28.94
CA GLN A 366 10.97 -6.67 -29.64
C GLN A 366 11.52 -7.75 -28.69
N ALA A 367 11.75 -7.42 -27.40
CA ALA A 367 12.13 -8.40 -26.38
C ALA A 367 10.91 -9.23 -25.93
N ARG A 368 9.73 -8.62 -25.77
CA ARG A 368 8.46 -9.34 -25.53
C ARG A 368 8.15 -10.30 -26.70
N GLU A 369 8.19 -9.80 -27.94
CA GLU A 369 7.95 -10.56 -29.18
C GLU A 369 8.90 -11.75 -29.30
N HIS A 370 10.20 -11.54 -29.12
CA HIS A 370 11.20 -12.61 -29.17
C HIS A 370 11.00 -13.64 -28.05
N TYR A 371 10.86 -13.19 -26.80
CA TYR A 371 10.67 -14.10 -25.65
C TYR A 371 9.40 -14.95 -25.79
N ILE A 372 8.29 -14.36 -26.22
CA ILE A 372 7.03 -15.10 -26.45
C ILE A 372 7.19 -16.11 -27.59
N ARG A 373 7.80 -15.71 -28.73
CA ARG A 373 8.07 -16.65 -29.83
C ARG A 373 8.95 -17.82 -29.36
N THR A 374 10.12 -17.54 -28.81
CA THR A 374 11.10 -18.56 -28.42
C THR A 374 10.60 -19.50 -27.32
N ILE A 375 9.92 -19.01 -26.29
CA ILE A 375 9.50 -19.88 -25.16
C ILE A 375 8.14 -20.55 -25.42
N PHE A 376 7.18 -19.88 -26.09
CA PHE A 376 5.80 -20.38 -26.19
C PHE A 376 5.46 -20.99 -27.56
N LEU A 377 6.09 -20.56 -28.66
CA LEU A 377 5.61 -20.88 -30.03
C LEU A 377 6.62 -21.63 -30.92
N GLU A 378 7.89 -21.25 -30.89
CA GLU A 378 8.93 -21.74 -31.80
C GLU A 378 9.89 -22.74 -31.11
N GLY A 379 10.31 -22.43 -29.87
CA GLY A 379 11.32 -23.20 -29.14
C GLY A 379 12.75 -22.77 -29.43
N THR A 380 13.70 -23.60 -29.01
CA THR A 380 15.12 -23.54 -29.39
C THR A 380 15.61 -24.95 -29.77
N THR A 381 16.88 -25.09 -30.13
CA THR A 381 17.54 -26.40 -30.28
C THR A 381 17.63 -27.20 -28.97
N THR A 382 17.40 -26.58 -27.81
CA THR A 382 17.45 -27.21 -26.48
C THR A 382 16.09 -27.29 -25.78
N PHE A 383 15.07 -26.56 -26.26
CA PHE A 383 13.81 -26.35 -25.54
C PHE A 383 12.60 -26.43 -26.47
N CYS A 384 11.61 -27.26 -26.15
CA CYS A 384 10.37 -27.36 -26.93
C CYS A 384 9.37 -26.26 -26.54
N PRO A 385 8.64 -25.65 -27.51
CA PRO A 385 7.73 -24.54 -27.23
C PRO A 385 6.54 -24.94 -26.35
N LEU A 386 6.29 -24.17 -25.28
CA LEU A 386 5.31 -24.53 -24.26
C LEU A 386 3.85 -24.54 -24.75
N TYR A 387 3.48 -23.68 -25.70
CA TYR A 387 2.09 -23.40 -26.06
C TYR A 387 1.72 -23.75 -27.51
N ARG A 388 2.71 -24.00 -28.38
CA ARG A 388 2.52 -24.27 -29.82
C ARG A 388 1.49 -25.36 -30.11
N HIS A 389 1.40 -26.37 -29.24
CA HIS A 389 0.52 -27.52 -29.40
C HIS A 389 -0.97 -27.23 -29.15
N HIS A 390 -1.33 -26.02 -28.68
CA HIS A 390 -2.72 -25.56 -28.53
C HIS A 390 -3.32 -24.94 -29.80
N PHE A 391 -2.56 -24.83 -30.90
CA PHE A 391 -3.01 -24.16 -32.14
C PHE A 391 -3.03 -25.12 -33.34
N GLU A 392 -4.21 -25.32 -33.90
CA GLU A 392 -4.41 -26.12 -35.12
C GLU A 392 -3.84 -25.40 -36.36
N THR A 393 -3.92 -24.08 -36.38
CA THR A 393 -3.50 -23.24 -37.53
C THR A 393 -2.50 -22.14 -37.14
N ILE A 394 -1.70 -21.71 -38.11
CA ILE A 394 -0.76 -20.59 -37.95
C ILE A 394 -1.51 -19.27 -37.74
N SER A 395 -2.72 -19.09 -38.29
CA SER A 395 -3.54 -17.89 -38.02
C SER A 395 -3.89 -17.80 -36.54
N GLN A 396 -4.54 -18.82 -35.95
CA GLN A 396 -4.89 -18.85 -34.53
C GLN A 396 -3.68 -18.58 -33.61
N MET A 397 -2.51 -19.10 -33.99
CA MET A 397 -1.24 -18.86 -33.28
C MET A 397 -0.79 -17.40 -33.37
N ASN A 398 -0.86 -16.80 -34.56
CA ASN A 398 -0.52 -15.38 -34.78
C ASN A 398 -1.54 -14.44 -34.10
N ASP A 399 -2.83 -14.77 -34.14
CA ASP A 399 -3.91 -14.03 -33.48
C ASP A 399 -3.73 -14.05 -31.95
N TRP A 400 -3.37 -15.22 -31.40
CA TRP A 400 -2.97 -15.35 -29.99
C TRP A 400 -1.71 -14.53 -29.68
N PHE A 401 -0.68 -14.61 -30.51
CA PHE A 401 0.58 -13.89 -30.33
C PHE A 401 0.37 -12.37 -30.30
N VAL A 402 -0.37 -11.83 -31.28
CA VAL A 402 -0.68 -10.39 -31.38
C VAL A 402 -1.49 -9.93 -30.17
N ARG A 403 -2.43 -10.73 -29.65
CA ARG A 403 -3.12 -10.40 -28.39
C ARG A 403 -2.16 -10.39 -27.20
N VAL A 404 -1.39 -11.46 -27.02
CA VAL A 404 -0.59 -11.72 -25.81
C VAL A 404 0.64 -10.82 -25.70
N VAL A 405 1.23 -10.36 -26.82
CA VAL A 405 2.37 -9.41 -26.79
C VAL A 405 1.96 -7.95 -26.50
N ASN A 406 0.69 -7.64 -26.71
CA ASN A 406 0.06 -6.37 -26.32
C ASN A 406 -0.60 -6.44 -24.93
N GLU A 407 -0.71 -7.62 -24.32
CA GLU A 407 -1.15 -7.81 -22.95
C GLU A 407 -0.02 -7.43 -21.99
N PHE A 408 -0.22 -6.40 -21.17
CA PHE A 408 0.76 -5.90 -20.19
C PHE A 408 0.07 -5.72 -18.83
N PRO A 409 0.67 -6.14 -17.71
CA PRO A 409 0.06 -5.99 -16.39
C PRO A 409 0.03 -4.52 -15.96
N SER A 410 -1.00 -4.15 -15.21
CA SER A 410 -1.19 -2.76 -14.74
C SER A 410 0.05 -2.24 -14.01
N ILE A 411 0.46 -1.02 -14.36
CA ILE A 411 1.57 -0.29 -13.70
C ILE A 411 1.35 -0.22 -12.19
N SER A 412 0.10 -0.05 -11.73
CA SER A 412 -0.23 -0.05 -10.29
C SER A 412 0.04 -1.40 -9.60
N VAL A 413 -0.08 -2.51 -10.32
CA VAL A 413 0.18 -3.86 -9.80
C VAL A 413 1.68 -4.11 -9.75
N LEU A 414 2.43 -3.66 -10.77
CA LEU A 414 3.89 -3.75 -10.79
C LEU A 414 4.55 -2.93 -9.67
N GLU A 415 4.05 -1.73 -9.37
CA GLU A 415 4.53 -0.93 -8.23
C GLU A 415 4.34 -1.66 -6.89
N ARG A 416 3.13 -2.21 -6.65
CA ARG A 416 2.81 -3.02 -5.45
C ARG A 416 3.61 -4.32 -5.38
N LYS A 417 3.88 -4.95 -6.52
CA LYS A 417 4.61 -6.21 -6.59
C LYS A 417 6.09 -6.02 -6.23
N VAL A 418 6.72 -4.94 -6.72
CA VAL A 418 8.08 -4.57 -6.33
C VAL A 418 8.13 -4.22 -4.84
N GLU A 419 7.15 -3.48 -4.31
CA GLU A 419 7.02 -3.18 -2.88
C GLU A 419 6.90 -4.45 -2.01
N MET A 420 6.09 -5.43 -2.42
CA MET A 420 5.97 -6.73 -1.75
C MET A 420 7.29 -7.54 -1.79
N ILE A 421 7.97 -7.60 -2.94
CA ILE A 421 9.27 -8.27 -3.07
C ILE A 421 10.32 -7.58 -2.19
N CYS A 422 10.30 -6.24 -2.12
CA CYS A 422 11.15 -5.47 -1.21
C CYS A 422 10.87 -5.85 0.25
N ALA A 423 9.60 -5.79 0.69
CA ALA A 423 9.22 -6.12 2.06
C ALA A 423 9.74 -7.50 2.50
N VAL A 424 9.48 -8.55 1.71
CA VAL A 424 9.95 -9.92 2.00
C VAL A 424 11.47 -10.00 2.19
N ILE A 425 12.26 -9.41 1.28
CA ILE A 425 13.74 -9.44 1.34
C ILE A 425 14.27 -8.65 2.55
N LEU A 426 13.55 -7.62 2.99
CA LEU A 426 13.96 -6.69 4.05
C LEU A 426 13.56 -7.22 5.45
N GLU A 427 12.42 -7.91 5.53
CA GLU A 427 11.93 -8.65 6.70
C GLU A 427 12.80 -9.89 7.00
N GLU A 428 13.09 -10.73 5.98
CA GLU A 428 13.97 -11.90 6.09
C GLU A 428 15.39 -11.56 6.60
N GLN A 429 15.78 -10.28 6.57
CA GLN A 429 17.10 -9.78 6.99
C GLN A 429 17.04 -8.85 8.21
N GLY A 430 15.88 -8.68 8.84
CA GLY A 430 15.73 -7.98 10.13
C GLY A 430 16.09 -6.48 10.14
N ILE A 431 16.12 -5.80 8.99
CA ILE A 431 16.61 -4.42 8.89
C ILE A 431 15.50 -3.40 9.24
N SER A 432 15.44 -3.10 10.53
CA SER A 432 14.67 -2.01 11.14
C SER A 432 15.38 -0.65 10.94
N THR A 433 15.37 -0.16 9.69
CA THR A 433 15.59 1.27 9.42
C THR A 433 14.35 2.08 9.79
N GLU A 434 14.51 3.38 10.08
CA GLU A 434 13.38 4.30 10.36
C GLU A 434 12.60 4.62 9.07
N ARG A 435 11.81 3.63 8.62
CA ARG A 435 11.01 3.70 7.39
C ARG A 435 9.84 4.66 7.53
N TYR A 436 9.43 5.25 6.42
CA TYR A 436 8.10 5.86 6.33
C TYR A 436 7.03 4.75 6.36
N VAL A 437 6.44 4.52 7.53
CA VAL A 437 5.27 3.64 7.68
C VAL A 437 4.01 4.39 7.24
N GLU A 438 3.43 3.98 6.13
CA GLU A 438 2.13 4.51 5.70
C GLU A 438 0.98 3.91 6.53
N PRO A 439 0.11 4.74 7.13
CA PRO A 439 -1.06 4.27 7.88
C PRO A 439 -1.95 3.38 7.02
N GLU A 440 -2.43 2.28 7.59
CA GLU A 440 -3.19 1.26 6.86
C GLU A 440 -4.52 1.78 6.33
N ASP A 441 -5.16 2.69 7.06
CA ASP A 441 -6.35 3.43 6.63
C ASP A 441 -6.08 4.43 5.48
N ARG A 442 -4.83 4.56 5.02
CA ARG A 442 -4.40 5.54 4.00
C ARG A 442 -3.74 4.95 2.76
N ARG A 443 -3.32 3.69 2.76
CA ARG A 443 -2.65 3.06 1.60
C ARG A 443 -3.52 3.10 0.32
N GLU A 444 -4.85 3.12 0.46
CA GLU A 444 -5.76 3.28 -0.70
C GLU A 444 -5.68 4.64 -1.42
N PHE A 445 -5.06 5.67 -0.81
CA PHE A 445 -4.90 7.00 -1.43
C PHE A 445 -3.49 7.24 -2.01
N SER A 446 -2.51 6.38 -1.71
CA SER A 446 -1.16 6.42 -2.30
C SER A 446 -0.99 5.47 -3.47
N LEU A 447 -1.86 4.45 -3.55
CA LEU A 447 -1.92 3.45 -4.61
C LEU A 447 -2.86 3.92 -5.73
N SER A 448 -2.31 4.18 -6.92
CA SER A 448 -3.15 4.36 -8.11
C SER A 448 -4.01 3.11 -8.37
N PRO A 449 -5.29 3.23 -8.75
CA PRO A 449 -6.07 2.07 -9.18
C PRO A 449 -5.55 1.53 -10.53
N PRO A 450 -5.77 0.25 -10.87
CA PRO A 450 -5.52 -0.28 -12.23
C PRO A 450 -6.34 0.48 -13.28
N GLY A 451 -5.80 0.65 -14.48
CA GLY A 451 -6.50 1.40 -15.55
C GLY A 451 -6.75 2.88 -15.23
N ASN A 452 -5.89 3.50 -14.40
CA ASN A 452 -5.95 4.94 -14.15
C ASN A 452 -5.46 5.75 -15.37
N CYS A 453 -5.83 7.03 -15.44
CA CYS A 453 -5.51 7.89 -16.57
C CYS A 453 -4.01 8.16 -16.84
N PHE A 454 -3.09 7.89 -15.88
CA PHE A 454 -1.66 7.84 -16.22
C PHE A 454 -1.30 6.55 -16.96
N GLU A 455 -1.83 5.42 -16.50
CA GLU A 455 -1.58 4.12 -17.10
C GLU A 455 -2.06 4.12 -18.56
N GLU A 456 -3.27 4.64 -18.81
CA GLU A 456 -3.79 4.86 -20.17
C GLU A 456 -2.89 5.78 -21.01
N LEU A 457 -2.45 6.94 -20.49
CA LEU A 457 -1.59 7.87 -21.24
C LEU A 457 -0.21 7.26 -21.54
N ILE A 458 0.40 6.58 -20.58
CA ILE A 458 1.71 5.92 -20.76
C ILE A 458 1.58 4.81 -21.79
N MET A 459 0.58 3.94 -21.68
CA MET A 459 0.35 2.85 -22.64
C MET A 459 0.04 3.39 -24.04
N ALA A 460 -0.74 4.47 -24.17
CA ALA A 460 -1.01 5.11 -25.45
C ALA A 460 0.26 5.69 -26.11
N ARG A 461 1.12 6.36 -25.34
CA ARG A 461 2.41 6.89 -25.84
C ARG A 461 3.41 5.81 -26.20
N VAL A 462 3.58 4.81 -25.33
CA VAL A 462 4.45 3.66 -25.59
C VAL A 462 3.98 2.94 -26.84
N LYS A 463 2.67 2.75 -27.02
CA LYS A 463 2.10 2.19 -28.26
C LYS A 463 2.40 3.07 -29.48
N GLN A 464 2.24 4.39 -29.39
CA GLN A 464 2.56 5.31 -30.49
C GLN A 464 4.04 5.24 -30.91
N GLU A 465 4.97 5.19 -29.96
CA GLU A 465 6.40 5.01 -30.24
C GLU A 465 6.73 3.59 -30.74
N GLU A 466 6.07 2.55 -30.20
CA GLU A 466 6.16 1.17 -30.71
C GLU A 466 5.66 1.03 -32.17
N GLU A 467 4.64 1.79 -32.57
CA GLU A 467 4.10 1.82 -33.95
C GLU A 467 5.02 2.54 -34.94
N LEU A 468 5.99 3.34 -34.46
CA LEU A 468 7.05 3.95 -35.29
C LEU A 468 8.28 3.02 -35.47
N LEU A 469 8.36 1.92 -34.73
CA LEU A 469 9.42 0.93 -34.91
C LEU A 469 9.11 0.00 -36.10
N PRO A 470 10.13 -0.46 -36.85
CA PRO A 470 9.93 -1.48 -37.86
C PRO A 470 9.44 -2.78 -37.20
N SER A 471 8.23 -3.22 -37.59
CA SER A 471 7.66 -4.47 -37.12
C SER A 471 8.58 -5.64 -37.45
N ILE A 472 8.75 -6.57 -36.51
CA ILE A 472 9.24 -7.90 -36.86
C ILE A 472 8.17 -8.53 -37.76
N GLU A 473 8.58 -9.10 -38.89
CA GLU A 473 7.64 -9.68 -39.85
C GLU A 473 6.87 -10.87 -39.23
N PRO A 474 5.60 -11.10 -39.64
CA PRO A 474 4.88 -12.31 -39.26
C PRO A 474 5.64 -13.56 -39.72
N ILE A 475 5.46 -14.68 -39.02
CA ILE A 475 6.08 -15.95 -39.40
C ILE A 475 5.50 -16.37 -40.76
N PHE A 476 6.25 -16.17 -41.84
CA PHE A 476 5.83 -16.55 -43.17
C PHE A 476 5.65 -18.07 -43.25
N THR A 477 4.55 -18.49 -43.87
CA THR A 477 4.42 -19.84 -44.42
C THR A 477 5.41 -19.98 -45.56
N ASN A 478 6.59 -20.55 -45.31
CA ASN A 478 7.48 -21.02 -46.38
C ASN A 478 6.68 -21.97 -47.27
N GLU A 479 6.46 -21.58 -48.52
CA GLU A 479 5.74 -22.40 -49.48
C GLU A 479 6.49 -23.71 -49.73
N SER A 480 5.74 -24.81 -49.82
CA SER A 480 6.31 -26.15 -49.91
C SER A 480 7.20 -26.31 -51.15
N PRO A 481 8.50 -26.68 -51.01
CA PRO A 481 9.27 -27.14 -52.15
C PRO A 481 8.65 -28.45 -52.66
N VAL A 482 8.05 -28.41 -53.85
CA VAL A 482 7.39 -29.56 -54.48
C VAL A 482 8.45 -30.63 -54.81
N GLY A 483 8.56 -31.66 -53.96
CA GLY A 483 9.60 -32.68 -54.05
C GLY A 483 9.17 -34.00 -53.41
N SER A 484 8.61 -34.90 -54.23
CA SER A 484 8.10 -36.22 -53.85
C SER A 484 9.08 -37.07 -53.01
N GLY A 485 8.61 -37.64 -51.89
CA GLY A 485 9.38 -38.57 -51.06
C GLY A 485 8.53 -39.24 -49.96
N VAL A 486 8.23 -40.53 -50.12
CA VAL A 486 7.34 -41.30 -49.22
C VAL A 486 8.01 -41.55 -47.86
N GLY A 487 7.42 -41.00 -46.78
CA GLY A 487 7.81 -41.29 -45.39
C GLY A 487 6.95 -40.50 -44.39
N GLY A 488 6.12 -41.18 -43.60
CA GLY A 488 5.10 -40.54 -42.76
C GLY A 488 5.66 -39.94 -41.45
N PRO A 489 5.45 -38.65 -41.13
CA PRO A 489 5.90 -38.04 -39.87
C PRO A 489 5.16 -38.51 -38.60
N SER A 490 4.11 -39.33 -38.74
CA SER A 490 3.20 -39.70 -37.64
C SER A 490 3.89 -40.58 -36.59
N ASP A 491 4.68 -41.58 -37.01
CA ASP A 491 5.28 -42.53 -36.08
C ASP A 491 6.48 -41.92 -35.32
N THR A 492 7.28 -41.06 -35.94
CA THR A 492 8.33 -40.32 -35.23
C THR A 492 7.75 -39.38 -34.18
N LEU A 493 6.63 -38.69 -34.49
CA LEU A 493 5.90 -37.89 -33.50
C LEU A 493 5.31 -38.78 -32.38
N ALA A 494 4.70 -39.92 -32.73
CA ALA A 494 4.08 -40.84 -31.76
C ALA A 494 5.10 -41.65 -30.92
N VAL A 495 6.35 -41.75 -31.37
CA VAL A 495 7.49 -42.25 -30.58
C VAL A 495 8.00 -41.14 -29.66
N PHE A 496 8.25 -39.93 -30.18
CA PHE A 496 8.73 -38.79 -29.39
C PHE A 496 7.74 -38.38 -28.28
N LEU A 497 6.43 -38.40 -28.53
CA LEU A 497 5.40 -38.15 -27.52
C LEU A 497 5.38 -39.24 -26.43
N ARG A 498 5.65 -40.50 -26.79
CA ARG A 498 5.82 -41.60 -25.81
C ARG A 498 7.07 -41.42 -24.97
N GLU A 499 8.17 -41.01 -25.58
CA GLU A 499 9.42 -40.76 -24.88
C GLU A 499 9.32 -39.53 -23.95
N SER A 500 8.72 -38.44 -24.43
CA SER A 500 8.43 -37.24 -23.64
C SER A 500 7.52 -37.56 -22.45
N LYS A 501 6.49 -38.39 -22.64
CA LYS A 501 5.66 -38.87 -21.53
C LYS A 501 6.48 -39.73 -20.56
N SER A 502 7.24 -40.70 -21.05
CA SER A 502 8.10 -41.55 -20.21
C SER A 502 9.08 -40.73 -19.34
N ARG A 503 9.75 -39.74 -19.92
CA ARG A 503 10.64 -38.81 -19.19
C ARG A 503 9.88 -38.00 -18.13
N ARG A 504 8.66 -37.55 -18.42
CA ARG A 504 7.79 -36.83 -17.46
C ARG A 504 7.35 -37.73 -16.30
N ASP A 505 6.89 -38.94 -16.61
CA ASP A 505 6.44 -39.91 -15.62
C ASP A 505 7.60 -40.35 -14.70
N VAL A 506 8.83 -40.47 -15.24
CA VAL A 506 10.05 -40.69 -14.46
C VAL A 506 10.39 -39.50 -13.54
N CYS A 507 10.32 -38.26 -14.01
CA CYS A 507 10.56 -37.09 -13.16
C CYS A 507 9.51 -36.94 -12.05
N LEU A 508 8.23 -37.24 -12.34
CA LEU A 508 7.17 -37.26 -11.33
C LEU A 508 7.42 -38.35 -10.28
N GLY A 509 7.74 -39.58 -10.69
CA GLY A 509 8.09 -40.65 -9.75
C GLY A 509 9.32 -40.34 -8.89
N ALA A 510 10.33 -39.66 -9.45
CA ALA A 510 11.49 -39.20 -8.69
C ALA A 510 11.14 -38.09 -7.67
N PHE A 511 10.17 -37.22 -7.99
CA PHE A 511 9.67 -36.19 -7.09
C PHE A 511 8.80 -36.76 -5.97
N GLU A 512 7.92 -37.71 -6.29
CA GLU A 512 7.13 -38.48 -5.30
C GLU A 512 8.05 -39.27 -4.35
N ALA A 513 9.07 -39.96 -4.87
CA ALA A 513 10.07 -40.66 -4.07
C ALA A 513 10.88 -39.70 -3.17
N SER A 514 11.23 -38.50 -3.66
CA SER A 514 11.93 -37.48 -2.86
C SER A 514 11.07 -36.96 -1.71
N ASN A 515 9.78 -36.74 -1.94
CA ASN A 515 8.85 -36.30 -0.90
C ASN A 515 8.51 -37.43 0.09
N ALA A 516 8.48 -38.69 -0.34
CA ALA A 516 8.26 -39.85 0.53
C ALA A 516 9.39 -40.05 1.58
N ILE A 517 10.60 -39.54 1.31
CA ILE A 517 11.75 -39.62 2.22
C ILE A 517 11.72 -38.50 3.29
N GLY A 518 10.85 -37.49 3.15
CA GLY A 518 10.85 -36.30 4.01
C GLY A 518 10.06 -36.36 5.32
N SER A 519 9.23 -37.38 5.55
CA SER A 519 8.18 -37.33 6.59
C SER A 519 8.48 -38.01 7.93
N ASP A 520 9.49 -38.90 8.03
CA ASP A 520 9.68 -39.78 9.19
C ASP A 520 11.04 -39.57 9.90
N ALA A 521 11.33 -38.32 10.32
CA ALA A 521 12.60 -38.02 11.01
C ALA A 521 12.61 -36.79 11.96
N PHE A 522 11.63 -36.58 12.86
CA PHE A 522 11.84 -35.71 14.05
C PHE A 522 10.79 -35.89 15.19
N VAL A 523 10.95 -36.91 16.05
CA VAL A 523 10.20 -37.04 17.33
C VAL A 523 11.10 -37.66 18.41
N HIS A 524 10.98 -37.19 19.67
CA HIS A 524 11.71 -37.59 20.90
C HIS A 524 13.22 -37.21 20.93
N VAL A 525 13.82 -36.71 22.02
CA VAL A 525 13.53 -36.52 23.48
C VAL A 525 14.04 -35.11 23.90
N ALA A 526 13.59 -34.32 24.89
CA ALA A 526 12.70 -34.41 26.08
C ALA A 526 11.54 -33.36 25.98
N LYS A 527 10.76 -32.81 26.95
CA LYS A 527 10.73 -32.63 28.44
C LYS A 527 11.81 -31.71 29.05
N THR A 528 11.63 -30.94 30.13
CA THR A 528 10.50 -30.66 31.08
C THR A 528 10.24 -29.14 31.18
N GLY A 529 9.07 -28.63 31.59
CA GLY A 529 7.89 -29.30 32.14
C GLY A 529 6.68 -28.37 32.39
N GLU A 530 5.76 -28.86 33.25
CA GLU A 530 4.46 -28.32 33.70
C GLU A 530 4.40 -26.80 34.01
N ALA A 531 3.27 -26.07 33.82
CA ALA A 531 1.89 -26.40 33.41
C ALA A 531 1.26 -25.18 32.63
N PHE A 532 -0.05 -24.96 32.40
CA PHE A 532 -1.33 -25.55 32.87
C PHE A 532 -2.48 -25.28 31.83
N ALA A 533 -3.75 -25.30 32.26
CA ALA A 533 -4.99 -25.12 31.47
C ALA A 533 -6.09 -24.50 32.41
N PRO A 534 -7.37 -24.19 32.03
CA PRO A 534 -8.14 -24.43 30.79
C PRO A 534 -8.47 -23.11 30.01
N ALA A 535 -8.81 -23.09 28.72
CA ALA A 535 -9.75 -23.88 27.91
C ALA A 535 -11.24 -23.61 28.20
N ILE A 536 -11.80 -22.58 27.57
CA ILE A 536 -13.26 -22.34 27.46
C ILE A 536 -13.72 -22.80 26.08
N LYS A 537 -14.83 -23.55 26.02
CA LYS A 537 -15.61 -23.77 24.80
C LYS A 537 -16.68 -22.69 24.74
N ASP A 538 -17.05 -22.27 23.52
CA ASP A 538 -18.44 -21.90 23.26
C ASP A 538 -18.88 -22.39 21.88
N GLN A 539 -20.19 -22.53 21.71
CA GLN A 539 -20.81 -23.13 20.52
C GLN A 539 -21.46 -22.07 19.62
N HIS A 540 -21.76 -22.49 18.40
CA HIS A 540 -22.80 -21.99 17.50
C HIS A 540 -23.48 -20.65 17.85
N ASP A 541 -23.49 -19.76 16.85
CA ASP A 541 -24.81 -19.40 16.32
C ASP A 541 -24.80 -19.48 14.78
N GLN A 542 -25.96 -19.81 14.19
CA GLN A 542 -26.13 -19.94 12.74
C GLN A 542 -27.17 -18.93 12.24
N GLN A 543 -26.82 -18.13 11.25
CA GLN A 543 -27.80 -17.49 10.36
C GLN A 543 -27.32 -17.54 8.91
N ALA A 544 -28.27 -17.73 8.00
CA ALA A 544 -28.04 -18.11 6.61
C ALA A 544 -28.70 -17.14 5.62
N GLY A 545 -28.27 -17.21 4.36
CA GLY A 545 -28.92 -16.57 3.22
C GLY A 545 -27.98 -15.68 2.41
N GLY A 546 -27.67 -16.09 1.17
CA GLY A 546 -26.82 -15.30 0.27
C GLY A 546 -26.15 -16.11 -0.84
N ASP A 547 -26.91 -16.91 -1.59
CA ASP A 547 -26.38 -17.58 -2.79
C ASP A 547 -26.27 -16.59 -3.96
N GLU A 548 -25.06 -16.34 -4.46
CA GLU A 548 -24.81 -15.74 -5.78
C GLU A 548 -23.81 -16.60 -6.58
N GLU A 549 -24.15 -16.93 -7.83
CA GLU A 549 -23.40 -17.86 -8.67
C GLU A 549 -22.08 -17.25 -9.21
N GLN A 550 -20.99 -17.37 -8.43
CA GLN A 550 -19.68 -16.97 -8.92
C GLN A 550 -19.11 -18.00 -9.92
N LYS A 551 -19.38 -17.78 -11.22
CA LYS A 551 -18.82 -18.59 -12.31
C LYS A 551 -17.30 -18.61 -12.29
N GLN A 552 -16.72 -19.73 -11.85
CA GLN A 552 -15.29 -19.98 -11.97
C GLN A 552 -14.90 -20.10 -13.43
N VAL A 553 -14.22 -19.08 -13.96
CA VAL A 553 -13.43 -19.21 -15.20
C VAL A 553 -12.17 -20.00 -14.84
N ALA A 554 -12.05 -21.22 -15.36
CA ALA A 554 -10.90 -22.08 -15.09
C ALA A 554 -9.63 -21.46 -15.69
N SER A 555 -8.76 -20.91 -14.84
CA SER A 555 -7.45 -20.39 -15.25
C SER A 555 -6.47 -21.55 -15.44
N SER A 556 -6.15 -21.88 -16.69
CA SER A 556 -5.17 -22.89 -17.07
C SER A 556 -3.73 -22.40 -16.87
N GLN A 557 -3.36 -22.02 -15.64
CA GLN A 557 -1.98 -21.69 -15.29
C GLN A 557 -1.15 -22.97 -15.21
N ILE A 558 -0.20 -23.11 -16.15
CA ILE A 558 0.75 -24.23 -16.19
C ILE A 558 1.78 -24.04 -15.05
N PRO A 559 2.09 -25.08 -14.25
CA PRO A 559 3.10 -24.98 -13.19
C PRO A 559 4.48 -24.57 -13.72
N ILE A 560 5.02 -23.48 -13.17
CA ILE A 560 6.24 -22.79 -13.65
C ILE A 560 7.52 -23.65 -13.49
N HIS A 561 7.46 -24.74 -12.72
CA HIS A 561 8.58 -25.66 -12.50
C HIS A 561 9.17 -26.25 -13.79
N MET A 562 8.45 -26.27 -14.92
CA MET A 562 9.01 -26.71 -16.22
C MET A 562 10.01 -25.71 -16.85
N LEU A 563 10.21 -24.52 -16.27
CA LEU A 563 11.19 -23.51 -16.70
C LEU A 563 12.46 -23.48 -15.81
N VAL A 564 12.65 -24.50 -14.94
CA VAL A 564 13.73 -24.56 -13.94
C VAL A 564 14.63 -25.80 -14.16
N SER A 565 14.78 -26.22 -15.42
CA SER A 565 15.56 -27.38 -15.88
C SER A 565 16.60 -26.97 -16.92
#